data_AF-A0A656JTS9-F1
#
_entry.id   AF-A0A656JTS9-F1
#
_cell.length_a   1.000
_cell.length_b   1.000
_cell.length_c   1.000
_cell.angle_alpha   90.00
_cell.angle_beta   90.00
_cell.angle_gamma   90.00
#
_symmetry.space_group_name_H-M   'P 1'
#
loop_
_entity.id
_entity.type
_entity.pdbx_description
1 polymer ?
#
loop_
_entity_poly.entity_id
_entity_poly.type
_entity_poly.pdbx_seq_one_letter_code
_entity_poly.pdbx_strand_id
1 'polypeptide(L)'
;QRQEADEVEILSGVFEGKTTGASIGLLIRNTDQKSKDYSAIKDLFRPAHADYTYHHKYGIRDYRGGGRSSARETAMRVAAGAIAKKYLATQGI
;
A
#
# COMPACT_ATOMS: atom_id res chain seq x y z
N GLN A 1 4.95 -16.50 -1.13
CA GLN A 1 4.90 -15.23 -0.37
C GLN A 1 5.97 -14.33 -0.95
N ARG A 2 5.65 -13.08 -1.35
CA ARG A 2 6.68 -12.16 -1.87
C ARG A 2 7.65 -11.84 -0.74
N GLN A 3 8.95 -11.89 -1.01
CA GLN A 3 10.00 -11.44 -0.08
C GLN A 3 10.38 -10.02 -0.49
N GLU A 4 9.48 -9.08 -0.29
CA GLU A 4 9.85 -7.67 -0.32
C GLU A 4 10.38 -7.33 1.07
N ALA A 5 11.54 -6.67 1.14
CA ALA A 5 11.89 -5.96 2.36
C ALA A 5 10.87 -4.82 2.48
N ASP A 6 9.83 -5.00 3.29
CA ASP A 6 8.85 -3.96 3.60
C ASP A 6 9.49 -2.89 4.50
N GLU A 7 10.56 -2.28 4.00
CA GLU A 7 11.28 -1.20 4.63
C GLU A 7 10.51 0.11 4.40
N VAL A 8 10.18 0.77 5.52
CA VAL A 8 9.44 2.02 5.50
C VAL A 8 10.42 3.18 5.51
N GLU A 9 10.41 3.95 4.43
CA GLU A 9 11.13 5.22 4.33
C GLU A 9 10.23 6.36 4.83
N ILE A 10 10.72 7.12 5.83
CA ILE A 10 10.01 8.31 6.33
C ILE A 10 10.50 9.54 5.55
N LEU A 11 9.60 10.15 4.79
CA LEU A 11 9.92 11.26 3.89
C LEU A 11 9.73 12.64 4.55
N SER A 12 8.87 12.74 5.58
CA SER A 12 8.55 14.02 6.23
C SER A 12 7.98 13.83 7.63
N GLY A 13 7.80 14.93 8.37
CA GLY A 13 7.08 14.95 9.65
C GLY A 13 7.85 14.41 10.85
N VAL A 14 9.12 14.01 10.66
CA VAL A 14 10.02 13.54 11.72
C VAL A 14 11.36 14.27 11.62
N PHE A 15 11.83 14.78 12.75
CA PHE A 15 13.14 15.42 12.90
C PHE A 15 13.80 14.89 14.17
N GLU A 16 15.05 14.43 14.07
CA GLU A 16 15.81 13.86 15.20
C GLU A 16 15.04 12.77 15.99
N GLY A 17 14.32 11.91 15.26
CA GLY A 17 13.54 10.81 15.85
C GLY A 17 12.24 11.23 16.56
N LYS A 18 11.87 12.51 16.50
CA LYS A 18 10.63 13.06 17.07
C LYS A 18 9.70 13.58 15.98
N THR A 19 8.40 13.46 16.20
CA THR A 19 7.40 14.02 15.28
C THR A 19 7.40 15.55 15.39
N THR A 20 7.26 16.24 14.25
CA THR A 20 7.29 17.71 14.21
C THR A 20 5.90 18.36 14.31
N GLY A 21 4.84 17.56 14.28
CA GLY A 21 3.44 18.02 14.18
C GLY A 21 2.96 18.23 12.74
N ALA A 22 3.86 18.26 11.76
CA ALA A 22 3.50 18.25 10.34
C ALA A 22 3.13 16.84 9.85
N SER A 23 2.57 16.74 8.64
CA SER A 23 2.22 15.46 8.02
C SER A 23 3.42 14.52 7.89
N ILE A 24 3.25 13.27 8.32
CA ILE A 24 4.28 12.22 8.21
C ILE A 24 4.09 11.48 6.88
N GLY A 25 5.03 11.69 5.95
CA GLY A 25 5.09 11.00 4.68
C GLY A 25 5.81 9.67 4.82
N LEU A 26 5.21 8.59 4.33
CA LEU A 26 5.77 7.23 4.37
C LEU A 26 5.83 6.66 2.96
N LEU A 27 6.91 5.95 2.65
CA LEU A 27 7.10 5.25 1.38
C LEU A 27 7.59 3.82 1.62
N ILE A 28 6.94 2.85 0.98
CA ILE A 28 7.43 1.48 0.92
C ILE A 28 7.61 1.12 -0.55
N ARG A 29 8.87 0.99 -0.98
CA ARG A 29 9.22 0.72 -2.38
C ARG A 29 8.80 -0.70 -2.76
N ASN A 30 8.14 -0.85 -3.90
CA ASN A 30 7.78 -2.14 -4.45
C ASN A 30 8.95 -2.66 -5.30
N THR A 31 9.68 -3.66 -4.80
CA THR A 31 10.91 -4.18 -5.42
C THR A 31 10.70 -5.50 -6.17
N ASP A 32 9.57 -6.19 -5.99
CA ASP A 32 9.24 -7.47 -6.64
C ASP A 32 7.91 -7.40 -7.41
N GLN A 33 7.75 -6.37 -8.24
CA GLN A 33 6.59 -6.26 -9.13
C GLN A 33 6.70 -7.25 -10.30
N LYS A 34 6.18 -8.46 -10.13
CA LYS A 34 6.05 -9.45 -11.21
C LYS A 34 4.90 -9.11 -12.15
N SER A 35 5.15 -8.22 -13.11
CA SER A 35 4.16 -7.76 -14.09
C SER A 35 3.85 -8.79 -15.18
N LYS A 36 4.78 -9.71 -15.47
CA LYS A 36 4.68 -10.69 -16.59
C LYS A 36 3.56 -11.73 -16.39
N ASP A 37 3.27 -12.11 -15.16
CA ASP A 37 2.29 -13.17 -14.83
C ASP A 37 0.83 -12.76 -15.08
N TYR A 38 0.56 -11.47 -15.34
CA TYR A 38 -0.80 -10.93 -15.47
C TYR A 38 -1.23 -10.65 -16.91
N SER A 39 -0.40 -10.96 -17.90
CA SER A 39 -0.73 -10.76 -19.32
C SER A 39 -1.96 -11.57 -19.77
N ALA A 40 -2.09 -12.80 -19.28
CA ALA A 40 -3.21 -13.70 -19.61
C ALA A 40 -4.57 -13.24 -19.06
N ILE A 41 -4.61 -12.32 -18.09
CA ILE A 41 -5.86 -11.82 -17.48
C ILE A 41 -6.22 -10.40 -17.93
N LYS A 42 -5.49 -9.85 -18.91
CA LYS A 42 -5.71 -8.48 -19.42
C LYS A 42 -7.13 -8.27 -19.95
N ASP A 43 -7.75 -9.31 -20.51
CA ASP A 43 -9.07 -9.24 -21.13
C ASP A 43 -10.15 -9.99 -20.33
N LEU A 44 -9.82 -10.48 -19.11
CA LEU A 44 -10.74 -11.19 -18.24
C LEU A 44 -11.00 -10.38 -16.95
N PHE A 45 -12.25 -10.34 -16.49
CA PHE A 45 -12.57 -9.91 -15.12
C PHE A 45 -12.47 -11.11 -14.19
N ARG A 46 -11.57 -11.06 -13.20
CA ARG A 46 -11.39 -12.20 -12.30
C ARG A 46 -12.58 -12.28 -11.32
N PRO A 47 -13.15 -13.47 -11.07
CA PRO A 47 -14.17 -13.66 -10.05
C PRO A 47 -13.69 -13.19 -8.67
N ALA A 48 -14.59 -12.57 -7.89
CA ALA A 48 -14.32 -12.02 -6.56
C ALA A 48 -13.25 -10.91 -6.49
N HIS A 49 -12.83 -10.34 -7.62
CA HIS A 49 -11.95 -9.18 -7.67
C HIS A 49 -12.69 -7.92 -8.11
N ALA A 50 -12.11 -6.77 -7.77
CA ALA A 50 -12.66 -5.45 -8.08
C ALA A 50 -12.52 -5.06 -9.56
N ASP A 51 -12.06 -5.96 -10.43
CA ASP A 51 -11.73 -5.69 -11.82
C ASP A 51 -12.92 -5.11 -12.61
N TYR A 52 -14.10 -5.73 -12.46
CA TYR A 52 -15.32 -5.31 -13.17
C TYR A 52 -15.83 -3.97 -12.67
N THR A 53 -15.93 -3.81 -11.34
CA THR A 53 -16.47 -2.59 -10.73
C THR A 53 -15.56 -1.39 -10.95
N TYR A 54 -14.23 -1.57 -10.90
CA TYR A 54 -13.29 -0.49 -11.25
C TYR A 54 -13.40 -0.07 -12.71
N HIS A 55 -13.47 -1.04 -13.62
CA HIS A 55 -13.60 -0.73 -15.05
C HIS A 55 -14.89 0.03 -15.35
N HIS A 56 -16.03 -0.40 -14.81
CA HIS A 56 -17.31 0.27 -15.04
C HIS A 56 -17.38 1.65 -14.37
N LYS A 57 -16.74 1.83 -13.21
CA LYS A 57 -16.74 3.11 -12.50
C LYS A 57 -15.83 4.16 -13.14
N TYR A 58 -14.63 3.76 -13.57
CA TYR A 58 -13.58 4.70 -13.99
C TYR A 58 -13.20 4.61 -15.47
N GLY A 59 -13.76 3.65 -16.22
CA GLY A 59 -13.42 3.41 -17.64
C GLY A 59 -12.02 2.81 -17.87
N ILE A 60 -11.16 2.80 -16.85
CA ILE A 60 -9.79 2.31 -16.90
C ILE A 60 -9.55 1.28 -15.80
N ARG A 61 -8.81 0.21 -16.14
CA ARG A 61 -8.47 -0.88 -15.23
C ARG A 61 -7.00 -1.22 -15.32
N ASP A 62 -6.30 -1.16 -14.19
CA ASP A 62 -4.96 -1.75 -14.08
C ASP A 62 -5.10 -3.24 -13.75
N TYR A 63 -4.95 -4.08 -14.78
CA TYR A 63 -5.03 -5.54 -14.65
C TYR A 63 -3.77 -6.15 -14.01
N ARG A 64 -2.70 -5.37 -13.85
CA ARG A 64 -1.47 -5.84 -13.21
C ARG A 64 -1.76 -5.97 -11.71
N GLY A 65 -1.56 -7.15 -11.12
CA GLY A 65 -1.96 -7.51 -9.74
C GLY A 65 -1.31 -6.70 -8.59
N GLY A 66 -0.73 -5.54 -8.86
CA GLY A 66 -0.22 -4.57 -7.91
C GLY A 66 -0.97 -3.22 -7.90
N GLY A 67 -2.12 -3.12 -8.56
CA GLY A 67 -2.93 -1.90 -8.60
C GLY A 67 -3.65 -1.56 -7.28
N ARG A 68 -4.53 -0.56 -7.32
CA ARG A 68 -5.21 0.02 -6.13
C ARG A 68 -5.94 -1.00 -5.24
N SER A 69 -6.49 -2.06 -5.81
CA SER A 69 -7.20 -3.12 -5.07
C SER A 69 -6.29 -4.24 -4.55
N SER A 70 -4.98 -4.09 -4.66
CA SER A 70 -4.00 -5.07 -4.20
C SER A 70 -3.87 -5.06 -2.67
N ALA A 71 -3.45 -6.20 -2.11
CA ALA A 71 -3.04 -6.31 -0.72
C ALA A 71 -1.90 -5.34 -0.34
N ARG A 72 -1.17 -4.76 -1.30
CA ARG A 72 -0.08 -3.81 -1.02
C ARG A 72 -0.50 -2.61 -0.16
N GLU A 73 -1.77 -2.19 -0.26
CA GLU A 73 -2.27 -1.08 0.55
C GLU A 73 -2.26 -1.39 2.05
N THR A 74 -2.36 -2.65 2.46
CA THR A 74 -2.36 -3.03 3.88
C THR A 74 -1.00 -2.77 4.55
N ALA A 75 0.10 -2.84 3.80
CA ALA A 75 1.44 -2.50 4.32
C ALA A 75 1.49 -1.04 4.80
N MET A 76 0.89 -0.12 4.04
CA MET A 76 0.79 1.29 4.44
C MET A 76 -0.12 1.48 5.66
N ARG A 77 -1.19 0.68 5.79
CA ARG A 77 -2.04 0.70 7.00
C ARG A 77 -1.28 0.24 8.24
N VAL A 78 -0.46 -0.81 8.11
CA VAL A 78 0.38 -1.30 9.22
C VAL A 78 1.42 -0.24 9.60
N ALA A 79 2.10 0.37 8.63
CA ALA A 79 3.08 1.43 8.89
C ALA A 79 2.46 2.64 9.60
N ALA A 80 1.31 3.13 9.12
CA ALA A 80 0.57 4.20 9.79
C ALA A 80 0.05 3.76 11.17
N GLY A 81 -0.42 2.52 11.29
CA GLY A 81 -0.88 1.92 12.55
C GLY A 81 0.24 1.83 13.59
N ALA A 82 1.49 1.60 13.19
CA ALA A 82 2.63 1.61 14.10
C ALA A 82 2.86 3.00 14.71
N ILE A 83 2.68 4.07 13.93
CA ILE A 83 2.73 5.46 14.42
C ILE A 83 1.58 5.69 15.42
N ALA A 84 0.36 5.29 15.07
CA ALA A 84 -0.80 5.42 15.94
C ALA A 84 -0.60 4.66 17.26
N LYS A 85 -0.05 3.43 17.21
CA LYS A 85 0.27 2.63 18.39
C LYS A 85 1.31 3.32 19.29
N LYS A 86 2.35 3.93 18.70
CA LYS A 86 3.34 4.68 19.46
C LYS A 86 2.71 5.87 20.19
N TYR A 87 1.77 6.57 19.57
CA TYR A 87 1.01 7.64 20.21
C TYR A 87 0.09 7.11 21.32
N LEU A 88 -0.69 6.07 21.07
CA LEU A 88 -1.62 5.47 22.04
C LEU A 88 -0.91 4.99 23.30
N ALA A 89 0.29 4.42 23.16
CA ALA A 89 1.12 4.04 24.29
C ALA A 89 1.45 5.23 25.22
N THR A 90 1.56 6.46 24.69
CA THR A 90 1.74 7.68 25.53
C THR A 90 0.49 8.06 26.33
N GLN A 91 -0.67 7.54 25.92
CA GLN A 91 -1.96 7.73 26.57
C GLN A 91 -2.33 6.54 27.48
N GLY A 92 -1.45 5.53 27.60
CA GLY A 92 -1.69 4.33 28.41
C GLY A 92 -2.63 3.31 27.75
N ILE A 93 -2.79 3.36 26.43
CA ILE A 93 -3.61 2.44 25.61
C ILE A 93 -2.73 1.40 24.93
#